data_AF-A0A821M194-F1
#
_entry.id   AF-A0A821M194-F1
#
_cell.length_a   1.000
_cell.length_b   1.000
_cell.length_c   1.000
_cell.angle_alpha   90.00
_cell.angle_beta   90.00
_cell.angle_gamma   90.00
#
_symmetry.space_group_name_H-M   'P 1'
#
loop_
_entity.id
_entity.type
_entity.pdbx_description
1 polymer ?
#
loop_
_entity_poly.entity_id
_entity_poly.type
_entity_poly.pdbx_seq_one_letter_code
_entity_poly.pdbx_strand_id
1 'polypeptide(L)'
;MSIKIKTFNILSRECRICDVPSESSYLGVISCHACKMFFKRNANAGLAAFICEFDVLCEININTRHVCPACRLAKCFQCGMTTDKLQLSRRNKPKTNALVKKQVQCQPKR
;
A
#
# COMPACT_ATOMS: atom_id res chain seq x y z
N MET A 1 31.76 27.50 -12.77
CA MET A 1 31.13 27.24 -11.47
C MET A 1 30.02 26.22 -11.67
N SER A 2 30.29 24.94 -11.44
CA SER A 2 29.30 23.87 -11.62
C SER A 2 29.13 23.16 -10.28
N ILE A 3 28.08 23.54 -9.55
CA ILE A 3 27.70 22.86 -8.31
C ILE A 3 27.08 21.52 -8.73
N LYS A 4 27.89 20.46 -8.72
CA LYS A 4 27.40 19.09 -8.71
C LYS A 4 26.70 18.88 -7.38
N ILE A 5 25.38 19.01 -7.38
CA ILE A 5 24.54 18.63 -6.23
C ILE A 5 24.75 17.12 -6.08
N LYS A 6 25.58 16.73 -5.10
CA LYS A 6 25.73 15.33 -4.71
C LYS A 6 24.35 14.87 -4.25
N THR A 7 23.74 14.01 -5.04
CA THR A 7 22.54 13.25 -4.68
C THR A 7 22.81 12.58 -3.34
N PHE A 8 22.25 13.17 -2.29
CA PHE A 8 22.28 12.59 -0.96
C PHE A 8 21.48 11.29 -1.06
N ASN A 9 22.18 10.15 -0.92
CA ASN A 9 21.58 8.81 -0.84
C ASN A 9 20.78 8.73 0.47
N ILE A 10 19.62 9.38 0.49
CA ILE A 10 18.57 9.11 1.47
C ILE A 10 18.06 7.72 1.11
N LEU A 11 18.20 6.75 2.02
CA LEU A 11 17.56 5.44 1.96
C LEU A 11 16.13 5.60 1.44
N SER A 12 15.92 5.42 0.14
CA SER A 12 14.68 5.78 -0.55
C SER A 12 13.62 4.77 -0.14
N ARG A 13 12.85 5.14 0.88
CA ARG A 13 11.67 4.39 1.26
C ARG A 13 10.67 4.55 0.13
N GLU A 14 10.41 3.48 -0.61
CA GLU A 14 9.47 3.49 -1.73
C GLU A 14 8.08 3.03 -1.28
N CYS A 15 7.06 3.57 -1.93
CA CYS A 15 5.67 3.16 -1.76
C CYS A 15 5.54 1.67 -2.12
N ARG A 16 5.17 0.82 -1.16
CA ARG A 16 5.08 -0.64 -1.36
C ARG A 16 3.98 -1.09 -2.32
N ILE A 17 3.16 -0.14 -2.79
CA ILE A 17 2.04 -0.38 -3.68
C ILE A 17 2.41 -0.04 -5.13
N CYS A 18 3.12 1.06 -5.36
CA CYS A 18 3.38 1.56 -6.73
C CYS A 18 4.82 2.04 -6.94
N ASP A 19 5.71 1.75 -6.00
CA ASP A 19 7.17 1.92 -6.07
C ASP A 19 7.65 3.37 -6.28
N VAL A 20 6.78 4.35 -6.00
CA VAL A 20 7.12 5.78 -6.00
C VAL A 20 7.87 6.14 -4.71
N PRO A 21 8.95 6.95 -4.77
CA PRO A 21 9.62 7.47 -3.57
C PRO A 21 8.62 8.07 -2.58
N SER A 22 8.73 7.68 -1.31
CA SER A 22 7.75 8.00 -0.28
C SER A 22 8.38 8.06 1.11
N GLU A 23 8.43 9.26 1.67
CA GLU A 23 9.03 9.49 2.98
C GLU A 23 8.16 9.02 4.16
N SER A 24 6.85 8.81 3.96
CA SER A 24 5.90 8.54 5.04
C SER A 24 5.23 7.15 4.99
N SER A 25 4.94 6.60 6.17
CA SER A 25 4.13 5.40 6.37
C SER A 25 2.69 5.73 6.74
N TYR A 26 1.72 4.99 6.17
CA TYR A 26 0.31 5.06 6.52
C TYR A 26 -0.17 3.67 6.96
N LEU A 27 -0.84 3.60 8.13
CA LEU A 27 -1.33 2.35 8.71
C LEU A 27 -0.23 1.26 8.82
N GLY A 28 1.01 1.66 9.09
CA GLY A 28 2.15 0.74 9.21
C GLY A 28 2.77 0.27 7.88
N VAL A 29 2.37 0.85 6.75
CA VAL A 29 2.92 0.53 5.41
C VAL A 29 3.49 1.80 4.78
N ILE A 30 4.71 1.75 4.23
CA ILE A 30 5.27 2.86 3.46
C ILE A 30 4.46 3.03 2.18
N SER A 31 3.85 4.21 1.99
CA SER A 31 2.93 4.44 0.89
C SER A 31 2.88 5.91 0.49
N CYS A 32 2.88 6.17 -0.81
CA CYS A 32 2.73 7.52 -1.34
C CYS A 32 1.32 8.09 -1.06
N HIS A 33 1.19 9.42 -1.13
CA HIS A 33 -0.07 10.14 -0.89
C HIS A 33 -1.23 9.63 -1.76
N ALA A 34 -0.96 9.32 -3.04
CA ALA A 34 -1.97 8.82 -3.96
C ALA A 34 -2.53 7.45 -3.54
N CYS A 35 -1.68 6.51 -3.10
CA CYS A 35 -2.13 5.20 -2.64
C CYS A 35 -2.83 5.27 -1.28
N LYS A 36 -2.41 6.16 -0.39
CA LYS A 36 -3.11 6.47 0.87
C LYS A 36 -4.53 6.98 0.61
N MET A 37 -4.68 7.96 -0.28
CA MET A 37 -6.00 8.55 -0.58
C MET A 37 -6.90 7.54 -1.31
N PHE A 38 -6.33 6.78 -2.24
CA PHE A 38 -7.03 5.68 -2.91
C PHE A 38 -7.55 4.66 -1.90
N PHE A 39 -6.72 4.18 -0.97
CA PHE A 39 -7.15 3.22 0.04
C PHE A 39 -8.28 3.78 0.91
N LYS A 40 -8.15 5.03 1.40
CA LYS A 40 -9.19 5.67 2.21
C LYS A 40 -10.56 5.71 1.54
N ARG A 41 -10.62 5.95 0.23
CA ARG A 41 -11.88 6.04 -0.52
C ARG A 41 -12.51 4.67 -0.79
N ASN A 42 -11.68 3.65 -1.01
CA ASN A 42 -12.14 2.39 -1.58
C ASN A 42 -12.13 1.21 -0.59
N ALA A 43 -11.43 1.33 0.55
CA ALA A 43 -11.30 0.22 1.49
C ALA A 43 -12.64 -0.22 2.11
N ASN A 44 -13.59 0.70 2.31
CA ASN A 44 -14.92 0.37 2.83
C ASN A 44 -15.80 -0.33 1.79
N ALA A 45 -15.66 0.01 0.51
CA ALA A 45 -16.35 -0.67 -0.58
C ALA A 45 -15.82 -2.10 -0.79
N GLY A 46 -14.55 -2.33 -0.41
CA GLY A 46 -13.92 -3.65 -0.45
C GLY A 46 -13.55 -4.11 -1.86
N LEU A 47 -13.01 -5.32 -1.97
CA LEU A 47 -12.57 -5.89 -3.25
C LEU A 47 -13.74 -6.23 -4.17
N ALA A 48 -14.90 -6.60 -3.62
CA ALA A 48 -16.08 -6.97 -4.40
C ALA A 48 -16.67 -5.81 -5.21
N ALA A 49 -16.34 -4.56 -4.86
CA ALA A 49 -16.77 -3.37 -5.58
C ALA A 49 -15.98 -3.10 -6.88
N PHE A 50 -14.89 -3.84 -7.13
CA PHE A 50 -14.03 -3.65 -8.29
C PHE A 50 -13.85 -4.97 -9.03
N ILE A 51 -14.02 -4.93 -10.35
CA ILE A 51 -13.77 -6.07 -11.23
C ILE A 51 -12.41 -5.83 -11.91
N CYS A 52 -11.57 -6.87 -11.97
CA CYS A 52 -10.39 -6.87 -12.81
C CYS A 52 -10.79 -7.32 -14.20
N GLU A 53 -10.40 -6.55 -15.23
CA GLU A 53 -10.63 -6.90 -16.64
C GLU A 53 -9.54 -7.84 -17.21
N PHE A 54 -8.61 -8.26 -16.35
CA PHE A 54 -7.48 -9.14 -16.67
C PHE A 54 -7.46 -10.32 -15.67
N ASP A 55 -6.30 -10.96 -15.47
CA ASP A 55 -6.16 -12.15 -14.63
C ASP A 55 -5.91 -11.87 -13.13
N VAL A 56 -6.31 -10.71 -12.61
CA VAL A 56 -6.09 -10.31 -11.19
C VAL A 56 -4.60 -10.27 -10.79
N LEU A 57 -3.69 -10.30 -11.76
CA LEU A 57 -2.23 -10.27 -11.60
C LEU A 57 -1.59 -8.99 -12.17
N CYS A 58 -2.36 -7.91 -12.28
CA CYS A 58 -1.86 -6.66 -12.86
C CYS A 58 -0.68 -6.11 -12.06
N GLU A 59 0.41 -5.78 -12.75
CA GLU A 59 1.52 -5.07 -12.15
C GLU A 59 1.09 -3.64 -11.79
N ILE A 60 1.36 -3.23 -10.54
CA ILE A 60 1.04 -1.89 -10.04
C ILE A 60 2.32 -1.09 -9.84
N ASN A 61 2.55 -0.12 -10.72
CA ASN A 61 3.62 0.88 -10.66
C ASN A 61 3.05 2.30 -10.85
N ILE A 62 3.89 3.34 -10.92
CA ILE A 62 3.43 4.73 -11.07
C ILE A 62 2.56 4.95 -12.31
N ASN A 63 2.86 4.25 -13.41
CA ASN A 63 2.20 4.38 -14.69
C ASN A 63 0.94 3.51 -14.77
N THR A 64 0.93 2.32 -14.17
CA THR A 64 -0.17 1.35 -14.32
C THR A 64 -1.19 1.37 -13.18
N ARG A 65 -0.89 2.02 -12.04
CA ARG A 65 -1.78 2.05 -10.85
C ARG A 65 -3.17 2.67 -11.06
N HIS A 66 -3.47 3.23 -12.22
CA HIS A 66 -4.81 3.73 -12.55
C HIS A 66 -5.62 2.76 -13.41
N VAL A 67 -4.94 1.81 -14.07
CA VAL A 67 -5.55 0.86 -15.02
C VAL A 67 -6.45 -0.14 -14.30
N CYS A 68 -5.98 -0.73 -13.20
CA CYS A 68 -6.75 -1.74 -12.47
C CYS A 68 -6.94 -1.36 -11.00
N PRO A 69 -8.08 -0.74 -10.62
CA PRO A 69 -8.37 -0.42 -9.23
C PRO A 69 -8.55 -1.66 -8.35
N ALA A 70 -9.06 -2.78 -8.91
CA ALA A 70 -9.19 -4.05 -8.21
C ALA A 70 -7.82 -4.57 -7.71
N CYS A 71 -6.86 -4.75 -8.62
CA CYS A 71 -5.51 -5.23 -8.29
C CYS A 71 -4.76 -4.24 -7.39
N ARG A 72 -4.98 -2.94 -7.57
CA ARG A 72 -4.39 -1.92 -6.67
C ARG A 72 -4.91 -2.04 -5.25
N LEU A 73 -6.22 -2.19 -5.07
CA LEU A 73 -6.83 -2.33 -3.75
C LEU A 73 -6.42 -3.67 -3.09
N ALA A 74 -6.32 -4.75 -3.88
CA ALA A 74 -5.82 -6.03 -3.42
C ALA A 74 -4.38 -5.90 -2.90
N LYS A 75 -3.49 -5.24 -3.65
CA LYS A 75 -2.11 -4.99 -3.23
C LYS A 75 -2.05 -4.15 -1.94
N CYS A 76 -2.92 -3.15 -1.77
CA CYS A 76 -3.01 -2.39 -0.51
C CYS A 76 -3.28 -3.30 0.70
N PHE A 77 -4.27 -4.18 0.61
CA PHE A 77 -4.60 -5.14 1.68
C PHE A 77 -3.47 -6.16 1.90
N GLN A 78 -2.89 -6.70 0.82
CA GLN A 78 -1.76 -7.64 0.90
C GLN A 78 -0.53 -7.03 1.58
N CYS A 79 -0.25 -5.75 1.36
CA CYS A 79 0.82 -5.03 2.04
C CYS A 79 0.49 -4.71 3.52
N GLY A 80 -0.72 -5.01 4.00
CA GLY A 80 -1.12 -4.82 5.40
C GLY A 80 -1.78 -3.48 5.72
N MET A 81 -2.31 -2.77 4.72
CA MET A 81 -3.23 -1.66 4.96
C MET A 81 -4.58 -2.22 5.40
N THR A 82 -5.06 -1.82 6.58
CA THR A 82 -6.31 -2.32 7.17
C THR A 82 -7.14 -1.14 7.67
N THR A 83 -8.45 -1.16 7.45
CA THR A 83 -9.38 -0.17 8.02
C THR A 83 -9.42 -0.24 9.56
N ASP A 84 -9.12 -1.40 10.14
CA ASP A 84 -9.15 -1.65 11.60
C ASP A 84 -8.11 -0.87 12.40
N LYS A 85 -6.98 -0.50 11.78
CA LYS A 85 -5.95 0.34 12.43
C LYS A 85 -6.45 1.76 12.73
N LEU A 86 -7.55 2.21 12.11
CA LEU A 86 -8.26 3.43 12.49
C LEU A 86 -9.19 3.25 13.70
N GLN A 87 -9.57 2.01 14.03
CA GLN A 87 -10.46 1.70 15.15
C GLN A 87 -9.69 1.44 16.46
N LEU A 88 -8.43 1.01 16.38
CA LEU A 88 -7.56 0.78 17.55
C LEU A 88 -7.17 2.05 18.31
N SER A 89 -7.38 3.24 17.75
CA SER A 89 -7.28 4.50 18.51
C SER A 89 -8.55 4.83 19.30
N ARG A 90 -9.63 4.03 19.17
CA ARG A 90 -10.92 4.25 19.85
C ARG A 90 -11.45 3.10 20.70
N ARG A 91 -10.84 1.90 20.70
CA ARG A 91 -11.29 0.80 21.58
C ARG A 91 -10.13 0.02 22.19
N ASN A 92 -10.17 -0.05 23.51
CA ASN A 92 -9.49 -1.05 24.34
C ASN A 92 -9.72 -2.47 23.78
N LYS A 93 -8.66 -3.30 23.85
CA LYS A 93 -8.53 -4.74 23.50
C LYS A 93 -9.72 -5.63 23.94
N PRO A 94 -9.73 -6.94 23.63
CA PRO A 94 -9.43 -7.68 22.39
C PRO A 94 -10.57 -8.68 22.07
N LYS A 95 -10.76 -9.12 20.81
CA LYS A 95 -11.46 -10.40 20.56
C LYS A 95 -10.80 -11.23 19.48
N THR A 96 -10.70 -12.51 19.81
CA THR A 96 -9.99 -13.62 19.23
C THR A 96 -10.67 -14.22 18.00
N ASN A 97 -9.89 -15.03 17.28
CA ASN A 97 -10.24 -15.99 16.22
C ASN A 97 -10.45 -15.42 14.82
N ALA A 98 -9.41 -15.50 13.98
CA ALA A 98 -9.42 -16.33 12.76
C ALA A 98 -8.13 -16.12 11.96
N LEU A 99 -7.43 -17.23 11.74
CA LEU A 99 -6.70 -17.59 10.52
C LEU A 99 -5.60 -16.63 10.02
N VAL A 100 -4.38 -17.09 10.32
CA VAL A 100 -3.16 -16.99 9.51
C VAL A 100 -2.45 -15.64 9.55
N LYS A 101 -1.62 -15.54 10.60
CA LYS A 101 -0.27 -15.00 10.46
C LYS A 101 0.43 -15.63 9.24
N LYS A 102 0.36 -14.98 8.10
CA LYS A 102 1.50 -14.90 7.18
C LYS A 102 1.83 -13.43 7.07
N GLN A 103 2.86 -13.05 7.82
CA GLN A 103 3.58 -11.82 7.59
C GLN A 103 4.17 -11.95 6.19
N VAL A 104 3.39 -11.57 5.16
CA VAL A 104 3.89 -11.46 3.79
C VAL A 104 4.82 -10.26 3.82
N GLN A 105 6.08 -10.53 4.14
CA GLN A 105 7.17 -9.62 3.85
C GLN A 105 7.06 -9.35 2.35
N CYS A 106 6.62 -8.16 1.96
CA CYS A 106 6.87 -7.71 0.60
C CYS A 106 8.40 -7.80 0.45
N GLN A 107 8.89 -8.75 -0.33
CA GLN A 107 10.33 -8.96 -0.44
C GLN A 107 10.97 -7.66 -0.97
N PRO A 108 12.14 -7.24 -0.45
CA PRO A 108 12.91 -6.20 -1.12
C PRO A 108 13.28 -6.73 -2.51
N LYS A 109 12.82 -6.05 -3.58
CA LYS A 109 13.35 -6.31 -4.92
C LYS A 109 14.85 -5.94 -4.85
N ARG A 110 15.72 -6.94 -5.04
CA ARG A 110 17.19 -6.79 -5.08
C ARG A 110 17.61 -5.91 -6.23
#